data_AF-A0A4Y2TQK4-F1
#
_entry.id   AF-A0A4Y2TQK4-F1
#
_cell.length_a   1.000
_cell.length_b   1.000
_cell.length_c   1.000
_cell.angle_alpha   90.00
_cell.angle_beta   90.00
_cell.angle_gamma   90.00
#
_symmetry.space_group_name_H-M   'P 1'
#
loop_
_entity.id
_entity.type
_entity.pdbx_description
1 polymer ?
#
loop_
_entity_poly.entity_id
_entity_poly.type
_entity_poly.pdbx_seq_one_letter_code
_entity_poly.pdbx_strand_id
1 'polypeptide(L)'
;MQEIKDAFLRIGRFNVFIVDWTEHNGFPYAQAVANTRVVGALVAKLIDLLMNETGITPQSIHIIGHSLGAHTAGYAGERIPNLGRITALDPAGPYFQDCEPEVRLDRSDALFVDVIHTDGAENILGGLGISDPIGHMDFYPNGGRRQLGCVFSSKQDNAMGAAIN
;
A
#
# COMPACT_ATOMS: atom_id res chain seq x y z
N MET A 1 -8.19 2.78 -8.61
CA MET A 1 -7.96 1.32 -8.73
C MET A 1 -8.56 0.68 -9.99
N GLN A 2 -9.79 1.02 -10.41
CA GLN A 2 -10.40 0.43 -11.63
C GLN A 2 -9.56 0.67 -12.90
N GLU A 3 -9.04 1.89 -13.08
CA GLU A 3 -8.19 2.22 -14.23
C GLU A 3 -6.88 1.43 -14.26
N ILE A 4 -6.30 1.11 -13.09
CA ILE A 4 -5.09 0.27 -12.99
C ILE A 4 -5.43 -1.14 -13.48
N LYS A 5 -6.55 -1.72 -13.02
CA LYS A 5 -7.04 -3.01 -13.51
C LYS A 5 -7.19 -2.99 -15.03
N ASP A 6 -7.84 -1.95 -15.59
CA ASP A 6 -8.01 -1.82 -17.04
C ASP A 6 -6.67 -1.63 -17.80
N ALA A 7 -5.68 -0.99 -17.18
CA ALA A 7 -4.33 -0.88 -17.73
C ALA A 7 -3.63 -2.24 -17.82
N PHE A 8 -3.70 -3.05 -16.75
CA PHE A 8 -3.14 -4.41 -16.76
C PHE A 8 -3.81 -5.30 -17.82
N LEU A 9 -5.14 -5.29 -17.88
CA LEU A 9 -5.90 -6.11 -18.84
C LEU A 9 -5.67 -5.71 -20.30
N ARG A 10 -5.22 -4.48 -20.56
CA ARG A 10 -4.85 -4.03 -21.91
C ARG A 10 -3.49 -4.57 -22.36
N ILE A 11 -2.56 -4.78 -21.44
CA ILE A 11 -1.17 -5.16 -21.77
C ILE A 11 -0.92 -6.67 -21.68
N GLY A 12 -1.85 -7.43 -21.11
CA GLY A 12 -1.68 -8.88 -20.99
C GLY A 12 -2.83 -9.60 -20.29
N ARG A 13 -2.64 -10.89 -20.08
CA ARG A 13 -3.60 -11.77 -19.41
C ARG A 13 -3.25 -11.86 -17.92
N PHE A 14 -4.00 -11.16 -17.10
CA PHE A 14 -3.83 -11.14 -15.64
C PHE A 14 -5.15 -11.50 -14.96
N ASN A 15 -5.06 -12.17 -13.82
CA ASN A 15 -6.16 -12.23 -12.86
C ASN A 15 -6.02 -11.03 -11.94
N VAL A 16 -6.97 -10.08 -11.99
CA VAL A 16 -6.91 -8.85 -11.20
C VAL A 16 -8.01 -8.87 -10.15
N PHE A 17 -7.61 -8.85 -8.88
CA PHE A 17 -8.51 -8.79 -7.72
C PHE A 17 -8.45 -7.38 -7.13
N ILE A 18 -9.61 -6.76 -6.95
CA ILE A 18 -9.73 -5.48 -6.24
C ILE A 18 -10.23 -5.78 -4.84
N VAL A 19 -9.40 -5.48 -3.85
CA VAL A 19 -9.75 -5.62 -2.43
C VAL A 19 -10.42 -4.33 -1.98
N ASP A 20 -11.76 -4.37 -1.93
CA ASP A 20 -12.56 -3.27 -1.39
C ASP A 20 -12.74 -3.44 0.12
N TRP A 21 -12.28 -2.44 0.87
CA TRP A 21 -12.42 -2.36 2.33
C TRP A 21 -12.85 -0.95 2.75
N THR A 22 -13.56 -0.24 1.87
CA THR A 22 -14.03 1.15 2.04
C THR A 22 -14.90 1.37 3.28
N GLU A 23 -15.65 0.36 3.71
CA GLU A 23 -16.44 0.46 4.95
C GLU A 23 -15.56 0.55 6.22
N HIS A 24 -14.29 0.17 6.12
CA HIS A 24 -13.39 -0.01 7.27
C HIS A 24 -12.08 0.79 7.16
N ASN A 25 -11.88 1.55 6.08
CA ASN A 25 -10.73 2.44 5.90
C ASN A 25 -11.02 3.89 6.35
N GLY A 26 -12.22 4.14 6.89
CA GLY A 26 -12.74 5.44 7.27
C GLY A 26 -12.26 5.99 8.63
N PHE A 27 -12.92 7.07 9.08
CA PHE A 27 -12.72 7.59 10.43
C PHE A 27 -13.27 6.64 11.52
N PRO A 28 -12.61 6.56 12.69
CA PRO A 28 -11.40 7.28 13.07
C PRO A 28 -10.12 6.67 12.47
N TYR A 29 -9.16 7.51 12.06
CA TYR A 29 -7.96 7.06 11.33
C TYR A 29 -7.13 6.01 12.08
N ALA A 30 -7.00 6.12 13.41
CA ALA A 30 -6.32 5.09 14.20
C ALA A 30 -7.00 3.71 14.09
N GLN A 31 -8.33 3.67 13.92
CA GLN A 31 -9.05 2.43 13.66
C GLN A 31 -8.79 1.92 12.24
N ALA A 32 -8.77 2.80 11.23
CA ALA A 32 -8.39 2.42 9.87
C ALA A 32 -6.98 1.83 9.81
N VAL A 33 -6.02 2.44 10.51
CA VAL A 33 -4.66 1.91 10.70
C VAL A 33 -4.71 0.52 11.32
N ALA A 34 -5.44 0.32 12.42
CA ALA A 34 -5.57 -1.01 13.04
C ALA A 34 -6.22 -2.04 12.09
N ASN A 35 -7.20 -1.62 11.29
CA ASN A 35 -7.91 -2.48 10.35
C ASN A 35 -7.00 -2.99 9.21
N THR A 36 -5.93 -2.27 8.85
CA THR A 36 -4.96 -2.73 7.82
C THR A 36 -4.39 -4.12 8.14
N ARG A 37 -4.14 -4.44 9.42
CA ARG A 37 -3.68 -5.76 9.86
C ARG A 37 -4.70 -6.86 9.61
N VAL A 38 -5.97 -6.57 9.90
CA VAL A 38 -7.08 -7.51 9.69
C VAL A 38 -7.27 -7.74 8.19
N VAL A 39 -7.31 -6.67 7.40
CA VAL A 39 -7.44 -6.78 5.94
C VAL A 39 -6.25 -7.51 5.34
N GLY A 40 -5.02 -7.23 5.79
CA GLY A 40 -3.82 -7.95 5.34
C GLY A 40 -3.90 -9.45 5.62
N ALA A 41 -4.36 -9.84 6.81
CA ALA A 41 -4.60 -11.25 7.13
C ALA A 41 -5.69 -11.90 6.26
N LEU A 42 -6.76 -11.16 5.93
CA LEU A 42 -7.81 -11.65 5.02
C LEU A 42 -7.31 -11.80 3.58
N VAL A 43 -6.46 -10.89 3.11
CA VAL A 43 -5.81 -10.96 1.80
C VAL A 43 -4.86 -12.16 1.73
N ALA A 44 -4.04 -12.37 2.77
CA ALA A 44 -3.19 -13.57 2.86
C ALA A 44 -4.02 -14.86 2.81
N LYS A 45 -5.13 -14.91 3.57
CA LYS A 45 -6.04 -16.07 3.55
C LYS A 45 -6.66 -16.32 2.16
N LEU A 46 -6.99 -15.26 1.42
CA LEU A 46 -7.46 -15.38 0.04
C LEU A 46 -6.36 -15.93 -0.87
N ILE A 47 -5.13 -15.44 -0.73
CA ILE A 47 -3.97 -15.94 -1.47
C ILE A 47 -3.75 -17.43 -1.20
N ASP A 48 -3.74 -17.85 0.07
CA ASP A 48 -3.61 -19.26 0.45
C ASP A 48 -4.68 -20.13 -0.19
N LEU A 49 -5.93 -19.67 -0.20
CA LEU A 49 -7.03 -20.37 -0.86
C LEU A 49 -6.77 -20.50 -2.37
N LEU A 50 -6.36 -19.42 -3.03
CA LEU A 50 -6.06 -19.46 -4.47
C LEU A 50 -4.90 -20.42 -4.78
N MET A 51 -3.83 -20.41 -3.98
CA MET A 51 -2.71 -21.35 -4.14
C MET A 51 -3.18 -22.80 -4.00
N ASN A 52 -3.99 -23.10 -2.97
CA ASN A 52 -4.48 -24.45 -2.71
C ASN A 52 -5.45 -24.96 -3.79
N GLU A 53 -6.34 -24.11 -4.29
CA GLU A 53 -7.38 -24.50 -5.25
C GLU A 53 -6.87 -24.53 -6.70
N THR A 54 -5.88 -23.71 -7.04
CA THR A 54 -5.45 -23.54 -8.44
C THR A 54 -4.01 -23.95 -8.71
N GLY A 55 -3.19 -24.15 -7.68
CA GLY A 55 -1.77 -24.48 -7.82
C GLY A 55 -0.90 -23.31 -8.27
N ILE A 56 -1.40 -22.06 -8.23
CA ILE A 56 -0.55 -20.89 -8.45
C ILE A 56 0.54 -20.80 -7.37
N THR A 57 1.68 -20.25 -7.73
CA THR A 57 2.82 -20.07 -6.83
C THR A 57 2.80 -18.68 -6.21
N PRO A 58 3.28 -18.50 -4.96
CA PRO A 58 3.32 -17.18 -4.33
C PRO A 58 4.17 -16.17 -5.13
N GLN A 59 5.18 -16.65 -5.86
CA GLN A 59 6.03 -15.84 -6.73
C GLN A 59 5.29 -15.23 -7.93
N SER A 60 4.15 -15.81 -8.32
CA SER A 60 3.30 -15.28 -9.41
C SER A 60 2.37 -14.15 -8.95
N ILE A 61 2.35 -13.83 -7.65
CA ILE A 61 1.44 -12.86 -7.06
C ILE A 61 2.13 -11.50 -6.92
N HIS A 62 1.40 -10.46 -7.33
CA HIS A 62 1.80 -9.06 -7.19
C HIS A 62 0.69 -8.29 -6.47
N ILE A 63 1.00 -7.73 -5.30
CA ILE A 63 0.08 -6.88 -4.54
C ILE A 63 0.46 -5.42 -4.79
N ILE A 64 -0.53 -4.59 -5.13
CA ILE A 64 -0.35 -3.15 -5.29
C ILE A 64 -1.18 -2.45 -4.21
N GLY A 65 -0.51 -1.71 -3.32
CA GLY A 65 -1.14 -1.01 -2.20
C GLY A 65 -0.89 0.48 -2.27
N HIS A 66 -1.92 1.30 -2.03
CA HIS A 66 -1.83 2.75 -1.96
C HIS A 66 -2.13 3.25 -0.55
N SER A 67 -1.40 4.26 -0.04
CA SER A 67 -1.63 4.83 1.30
C SER A 67 -1.62 3.72 2.37
N LEU A 68 -2.66 3.62 3.22
CA LEU A 68 -2.84 2.52 4.19
C LEU A 68 -2.80 1.13 3.54
N GLY A 69 -3.24 1.02 2.29
CA GLY A 69 -3.20 -0.21 1.51
C GLY A 69 -1.79 -0.74 1.23
N ALA A 70 -0.76 0.11 1.26
CA ALA A 70 0.64 -0.32 1.14
C ALA A 70 1.05 -1.16 2.37
N HIS A 71 0.65 -0.73 3.57
CA HIS A 71 0.91 -1.49 4.80
C HIS A 71 0.01 -2.72 4.89
N THR A 72 -1.24 -2.65 4.42
CA THR A 72 -2.09 -3.83 4.24
C THR A 72 -1.42 -4.88 3.34
N ALA A 73 -0.74 -4.45 2.28
CA ALA A 73 0.02 -5.33 1.40
C ALA A 73 1.24 -5.95 2.10
N GLY A 74 1.96 -5.18 2.93
CA GLY A 74 3.03 -5.69 3.79
C GLY A 74 2.54 -6.77 4.74
N TYR A 75 1.46 -6.50 5.48
CA TYR A 75 0.84 -7.50 6.36
C TYR A 75 0.35 -8.75 5.61
N ALA A 76 -0.09 -8.64 4.37
CA ALA A 76 -0.39 -9.82 3.56
C ALA A 76 0.91 -10.58 3.19
N GLY A 77 1.96 -9.88 2.79
CA GLY A 77 3.25 -10.42 2.40
C GLY A 77 3.98 -11.17 3.52
N GLU A 78 4.02 -10.61 4.72
CA GLU A 78 4.56 -11.23 5.94
C GLU A 78 3.99 -12.65 6.18
N ARG A 79 2.74 -12.88 5.77
CA ARG A 79 2.01 -14.15 5.96
C ARG A 79 2.19 -15.13 4.79
N ILE A 80 2.74 -14.70 3.65
CA ILE A 80 2.88 -15.49 2.43
C ILE A 80 4.37 -15.66 2.08
N PRO A 81 5.00 -16.78 2.48
CA PRO A 81 6.40 -17.03 2.19
C PRO A 81 6.71 -16.96 0.69
N ASN A 82 7.73 -16.18 0.34
CA ASN A 82 8.17 -15.96 -1.04
C ASN A 82 7.11 -15.30 -1.94
N LEU A 83 6.28 -14.41 -1.39
CA LEU A 83 5.40 -13.55 -2.18
C LEU A 83 6.20 -12.85 -3.31
N GLY A 84 5.68 -12.86 -4.53
CA GLY A 84 6.41 -12.41 -5.71
C GLY A 84 6.80 -10.94 -5.67
N ARG A 85 5.83 -10.03 -5.53
CA ARG A 85 6.08 -8.59 -5.52
C ARG A 85 5.06 -7.81 -4.72
N ILE A 86 5.53 -6.73 -4.08
CA ILE A 86 4.68 -5.65 -3.58
C ILE A 86 5.08 -4.35 -4.27
N THR A 87 4.12 -3.63 -4.87
CA THR A 87 4.32 -2.24 -5.26
C THR A 87 3.53 -1.34 -4.33
N ALA A 88 4.22 -0.41 -3.70
CA ALA A 88 3.68 0.52 -2.75
C ALA A 88 3.59 1.91 -3.36
N LEU A 89 2.37 2.44 -3.45
CA LEU A 89 2.07 3.76 -3.99
C LEU A 89 1.84 4.70 -2.80
N ASP A 90 2.85 5.49 -2.48
CA ASP A 90 2.85 6.51 -1.42
C ASP A 90 2.34 5.97 -0.07
N PRO A 91 3.08 5.04 0.58
CA PRO A 91 2.67 4.43 1.84
C PRO A 91 2.39 5.48 2.90
N ALA A 92 1.32 5.30 3.69
CA ALA A 92 0.91 6.30 4.67
C ALA A 92 1.96 6.49 5.79
N GLY A 93 2.37 7.73 6.05
CA GLY A 93 3.32 8.06 7.11
C GLY A 93 2.73 8.00 8.53
N PRO A 94 1.56 8.62 8.82
CA PRO A 94 1.02 8.64 10.18
C PRO A 94 0.77 7.23 10.74
N TYR A 95 1.34 6.94 11.91
CA TYR A 95 1.37 5.63 12.60
C TYR A 95 2.30 4.55 12.01
N PHE A 96 3.06 4.86 10.95
CA PHE A 96 3.99 3.90 10.34
C PHE A 96 5.42 4.43 10.17
N GLN A 97 5.60 5.74 9.96
CA GLN A 97 6.92 6.39 9.91
C GLN A 97 7.73 6.06 11.17
N ASP A 98 9.02 5.75 10.98
CA ASP A 98 9.96 5.36 12.05
C ASP A 98 9.54 4.12 12.88
N CYS A 99 8.50 3.39 12.47
CA CYS A 99 8.11 2.15 13.15
C CYS A 99 8.98 0.97 12.71
N GLU A 100 9.05 -0.04 13.58
CA GLU A 100 9.73 -1.30 13.28
C GLU A 100 9.05 -2.04 12.11
N PRO A 101 9.79 -2.88 11.36
CA PRO A 101 9.28 -3.61 10.20
C PRO A 101 7.97 -4.35 10.45
N GLU A 102 7.76 -4.94 11.63
CA GLU A 102 6.54 -5.70 11.97
C GLU A 102 5.27 -4.84 12.03
N VAL A 103 5.41 -3.52 12.05
CA VAL A 103 4.29 -2.57 12.15
C VAL A 103 3.97 -1.93 10.79
N ARG A 104 4.82 -2.09 9.77
CA ARG A 104 4.66 -1.41 8.48
C ARG A 104 5.03 -2.33 7.32
N LEU A 105 5.05 -1.77 6.12
CA LEU A 105 5.62 -2.44 4.96
C LEU A 105 7.15 -2.37 5.08
N ASP A 106 7.82 -3.46 4.76
CA ASP A 106 9.27 -3.48 4.60
C ASP A 106 9.72 -4.40 3.45
N ARG A 107 11.02 -4.36 3.13
CA ARG A 107 11.61 -5.17 2.06
C ARG A 107 11.42 -6.68 2.25
N SER A 108 11.23 -7.17 3.48
CA SER A 108 11.10 -8.59 3.78
C SER A 108 9.74 -9.19 3.39
N ASP A 109 8.72 -8.35 3.19
CA ASP A 109 7.34 -8.78 2.92
C ASP A 109 7.13 -9.43 1.54
N ALA A 110 8.09 -9.29 0.61
CA ALA A 110 8.05 -9.96 -0.68
C ALA A 110 9.47 -10.15 -1.26
N LEU A 111 9.60 -11.02 -2.25
CA LEU A 111 10.85 -11.19 -3.01
C LEU A 111 11.32 -9.90 -3.69
N PHE A 112 10.38 -9.01 -4.02
CA PHE A 112 10.69 -7.67 -4.51
C PHE A 112 9.64 -6.67 -4.03
N VAL A 113 10.11 -5.53 -3.53
CA VAL A 113 9.27 -4.45 -3.01
C VAL A 113 9.73 -3.17 -3.66
N ASP A 114 8.87 -2.52 -4.44
CA ASP A 114 9.14 -1.23 -5.04
C ASP A 114 8.16 -0.18 -4.55
N VAL A 115 8.69 0.97 -4.12
CA VAL A 115 7.94 2.02 -3.45
C VAL A 115 8.03 3.31 -4.25
N ILE A 116 6.91 4.00 -4.43
CA ILE A 116 6.85 5.29 -5.10
C ILE A 116 6.38 6.32 -4.07
N HIS A 117 7.24 7.25 -3.68
CA HIS A 117 6.94 8.31 -2.72
C HIS A 117 6.53 9.57 -3.46
N THR A 118 5.38 10.14 -3.15
CA THR A 118 4.86 11.33 -3.84
C THR A 118 4.45 12.47 -2.91
N ASP A 119 4.09 12.17 -1.67
CA ASP A 119 3.62 13.13 -0.66
C ASP A 119 4.34 12.96 0.69
N GLY A 120 5.65 12.67 0.65
CA GLY A 120 6.48 12.59 1.85
C GLY A 120 6.80 13.96 2.43
N ALA A 121 6.67 14.13 3.76
CA ALA A 121 7.14 15.32 4.45
C ALA A 121 7.61 15.02 5.88
N GLU A 122 8.41 15.93 6.44
CA GLU A 122 9.00 15.79 7.79
C GLU A 122 7.95 15.88 8.91
N ASN A 123 6.71 16.29 8.62
CA ASN A 123 5.60 16.26 9.57
C ASN A 123 4.26 16.07 8.86
N ILE A 124 3.25 15.64 9.63
CA ILE A 124 1.87 15.40 9.17
C ILE A 124 1.16 16.64 8.60
N LEU A 125 1.74 17.83 8.79
CA LEU A 125 1.24 19.09 8.25
C LEU A 125 1.76 19.38 6.84
N GLY A 126 2.78 18.65 6.38
CA GLY A 126 3.44 18.85 5.10
C GLY A 126 3.25 17.74 4.07
N GLY A 127 2.76 16.55 4.49
CA GLY A 127 2.62 15.37 3.64
C GLY A 127 2.05 14.16 4.40
N LEU A 128 1.37 13.27 3.69
CA LEU A 128 0.71 12.07 4.23
C LEU A 128 1.52 10.79 4.00
N GLY A 129 2.56 10.82 3.17
CA GLY A 129 3.40 9.68 2.83
C GLY A 129 4.59 9.49 3.78
N ILE A 130 5.05 8.24 3.93
CA ILE A 130 6.31 7.91 4.59
C ILE A 130 7.49 8.41 3.75
N SER A 131 8.55 8.89 4.40
CA SER A 131 9.77 9.35 3.71
C SER A 131 10.90 8.31 3.70
N ASP A 132 10.85 7.37 4.63
CA ASP A 132 11.84 6.30 4.77
C ASP A 132 11.88 5.41 3.53
N PRO A 133 13.07 4.96 3.11
CA PRO A 133 13.19 3.94 2.08
C PRO A 133 12.84 2.57 2.68
N ILE A 134 11.65 2.07 2.35
CA ILE A 134 11.11 0.83 2.93
C ILE A 134 11.08 -0.32 1.92
N GLY A 135 11.46 -0.08 0.66
CA GLY A 135 11.53 -1.09 -0.39
C GLY A 135 12.91 -1.68 -0.63
N HIS A 136 12.97 -2.54 -1.65
CA HIS A 136 14.20 -2.87 -2.37
C HIS A 136 14.60 -1.74 -3.31
N MET A 137 13.61 -1.04 -3.88
CA MET A 137 13.79 0.15 -4.71
C MET A 137 12.76 1.20 -4.31
N ASP A 138 13.23 2.40 -4.01
CA ASP A 138 12.40 3.52 -3.60
C ASP A 138 12.57 4.66 -4.62
N PHE A 139 11.45 5.08 -5.21
CA PHE A 139 11.40 6.10 -6.24
C PHE A 139 10.79 7.37 -5.65
N TYR A 140 11.45 8.51 -5.87
CA TYR A 140 11.01 9.81 -5.37
C TYR A 140 10.76 10.79 -6.53
N PRO A 141 9.69 10.61 -7.33
CA PRO A 141 9.30 11.56 -8.37
C PRO A 141 9.24 13.00 -7.82
N ASN A 142 9.87 13.94 -8.52
CA ASN A 142 9.94 15.34 -8.10
C ASN A 142 10.48 15.53 -6.66
N GLY A 143 11.36 14.64 -6.19
CA GLY A 143 11.90 14.65 -4.84
C GLY A 143 11.00 14.00 -3.78
N GLY A 144 9.86 13.42 -4.20
CA GLY A 144 8.96 12.61 -3.37
C GLY A 144 8.14 13.38 -2.34
N ARG A 145 8.10 14.71 -2.44
CA ARG A 145 7.36 15.58 -1.51
C ARG A 145 6.24 16.37 -2.18
N ARG A 146 6.53 16.97 -3.34
CA ARG A 146 5.61 17.90 -4.02
C ARG A 146 5.57 17.58 -5.50
N GLN A 147 4.41 17.15 -5.97
CA GLN A 147 4.21 16.83 -7.38
C GLN A 147 3.75 18.06 -8.17
N LEU A 148 4.25 18.18 -9.39
CA LEU A 148 3.87 19.27 -10.29
C LEU A 148 2.38 19.16 -10.63
N GLY A 149 1.64 20.27 -10.50
CA GLY A 149 0.21 20.35 -10.78
C GLY A 149 -0.71 20.05 -9.60
N CYS A 150 -0.19 19.56 -8.46
CA CYS A 150 -0.97 19.41 -7.24
C CYS A 150 -1.12 20.75 -6.50
N VAL A 151 -2.35 21.11 -6.11
CA VAL A 151 -2.64 22.29 -5.28
C VAL A 151 -2.61 21.86 -3.81
N PHE A 152 -1.88 22.57 -2.97
CA PHE A 152 -1.90 22.33 -1.53
C PHE A 152 -3.24 22.76 -0.97
N SER A 153 -3.93 21.84 -0.29
CA SER A 153 -5.07 22.20 0.54
C SER A 153 -4.58 23.15 1.64
N SER A 154 -4.94 24.42 1.56
CA SER A 154 -4.78 25.39 2.65
C SER A 154 -5.96 25.34 3.62
N LYS A 155 -6.76 24.26 3.62
CA LYS A 155 -7.95 24.15 4.48
C LYS A 155 -7.84 22.93 5.38
N GLN A 156 -7.83 23.27 6.66
CA GLN A 156 -7.77 22.43 7.86
C GLN A 156 -9.04 21.60 8.10
N ASP A 157 -9.84 21.36 7.06
CA ASP A 157 -11.10 20.63 7.14
C ASP A 157 -10.93 19.31 6.36
N ASN A 158 -10.71 18.22 7.09
CA ASN A 158 -10.61 16.83 6.61
C ASN A 158 -9.29 16.35 5.99
N ALA A 159 -8.13 16.66 6.59
CA ALA A 159 -6.85 15.99 6.25
C ALA A 159 -6.91 14.45 6.34
N MET A 160 -7.83 13.92 7.15
CA MET A 160 -8.06 12.48 7.25
C MET A 160 -8.97 11.92 6.14
N GLY A 161 -9.69 12.74 5.37
CA GLY A 161 -10.53 12.27 4.25
C GLY A 161 -9.75 11.91 2.98
N ALA A 162 -8.59 12.54 2.79
CA ALA A 162 -7.75 12.35 1.61
C ALA A 162 -6.89 11.07 1.65
N ALA A 163 -6.65 10.51 2.85
CA ALA A 163 -5.98 9.22 3.00
C ALA A 163 -6.87 8.01 2.64
N ILE A 164 -8.17 8.24 2.42
CA ILE A 164 -9.22 7.21 2.39
C ILE A 164 -9.82 7.00 0.98
N ASN A 165 -9.70 8.00 0.09
CA ASN A 165 -10.30 7.98 -1.26
C ASN A 165 -9.29 7.68 -2.37
#